data_AF-A0A1Y2KCW8-F1
#
_entry.id   AF-A0A1Y2KCW8-F1
#
_cell.length_a   1.000
_cell.length_b   1.000
_cell.length_c   1.000
_cell.angle_alpha   90.00
_cell.angle_beta   90.00
_cell.angle_gamma   90.00
#
_symmetry.space_group_name_H-M   'P 1'
#
loop_
_entity.id
_entity.type
_entity.pdbx_description
1 polymer ?
#
loop_
_entity_poly.entity_id
_entity_poly.type
_entity_poly.pdbx_seq_one_letter_code
_entity_poly.pdbx_strand_id
1 'polypeptide(L)'
;MEKTTVLFATKNANGDYAYANKRFLESFGLEGEAYQGKSDFSLLQEAIAKEMWESDLKALRQGGIIENEILLQNEARRRHIRCNHQCVKDETGKPIAFIVEGKDVTLNKEAEEKLRIAARVFNQTGEAIIVTDPSGIIQTVNSAFTEVTGFSFSEAVGKGANILKSG
;
A
#
# COMPACT_ATOMS: atom_id res chain seq x y z
N MET A 1 2.56 7.90 25.10
CA MET A 1 1.72 7.88 23.86
C MET A 1 2.60 7.72 22.62
N GLU A 2 3.54 6.77 22.62
CA GLU A 2 4.80 6.98 21.87
C GLU A 2 5.24 5.80 20.99
N LYS A 3 4.30 5.12 20.34
CA LYS A 3 4.57 4.21 19.21
C LYS A 3 3.48 4.32 18.15
N THR A 4 3.31 5.51 17.60
CA THR A 4 2.46 5.70 16.42
C THR A 4 3.24 5.26 15.19
N THR A 5 2.79 4.19 14.52
CA THR A 5 3.32 3.71 13.23
C THR A 5 2.93 4.62 12.06
N VAL A 6 2.01 5.56 12.30
CA VAL A 6 1.46 6.50 11.33
C VAL A 6 2.32 7.78 11.32
N LEU A 7 2.67 8.23 10.12
CA LEU A 7 3.22 9.55 9.87
C LEU A 7 2.07 10.54 9.98
N PHE A 8 2.23 11.62 10.73
CA PHE A 8 1.17 12.60 10.91
C PHE A 8 1.74 14.00 10.82
N ALA A 9 1.10 14.87 10.06
CA ALA A 9 1.43 16.28 9.99
C ALA A 9 0.18 17.14 9.76
N THR A 10 0.22 18.38 10.23
CA THR A 10 -0.75 19.40 9.90
C THR A 10 -0.06 20.62 9.32
N LYS A 11 -0.74 21.29 8.40
CA LYS A 11 -0.32 22.54 7.78
C LYS A 11 -1.38 23.61 8.00
N ASN A 12 -0.99 24.87 8.04
CA ASN A 12 -1.92 26.00 8.02
C ASN A 12 -2.57 26.14 6.62
N ALA A 13 -3.49 27.10 6.46
CA ALA A 13 -4.16 27.36 5.18
C ALA A 13 -3.22 27.76 4.01
N ASN A 14 -1.99 28.21 4.31
CA ASN A 14 -0.97 28.52 3.30
C ASN A 14 -0.15 27.30 2.88
N GLY A 15 -0.31 26.17 3.56
CA GLY A 15 0.49 24.96 3.33
C GLY A 15 1.79 24.90 4.14
N ASP A 16 1.97 25.76 5.14
CA ASP A 16 3.14 25.70 6.02
C ASP A 16 2.89 24.76 7.19
N TYR A 17 3.87 23.94 7.55
CA TYR A 17 3.75 22.97 8.63
C TYR A 17 3.51 23.66 9.99
N ALA A 18 2.41 23.29 10.64
CA ALA A 18 2.06 23.69 11.99
C ALA A 18 2.45 22.62 13.02
N TYR A 19 2.35 21.34 12.65
CA TYR A 19 2.75 20.22 13.48
C TYR A 19 3.20 19.04 12.62
N ALA A 20 4.19 18.29 13.09
CA ALA A 20 4.57 17.00 12.54
C ALA A 20 5.01 16.08 13.69
N ASN A 21 4.54 14.84 13.65
CA ASN A 21 4.95 13.86 14.64
C ASN A 21 6.37 13.34 14.35
N LYS A 22 7.01 12.77 15.37
CA LYS A 22 8.38 12.21 15.25
C LYS A 22 8.52 11.23 14.08
N ARG A 23 7.49 10.42 13.83
CA ARG A 23 7.52 9.42 12.75
C ARG A 23 7.56 10.05 11.37
N PHE A 24 6.83 11.14 11.15
CA PHE A 24 6.90 11.95 9.94
C PHE A 24 8.31 12.51 9.77
N LEU A 25 8.84 13.19 10.78
CA LEU A 25 10.18 13.80 10.74
C LEU A 25 11.27 12.79 10.39
N GLU A 26 11.32 11.66 11.09
CA GLU A 26 12.25 10.56 10.81
C GLU A 26 12.11 9.99 9.39
N SER A 27 10.90 9.98 8.84
CA SER A 27 10.65 9.38 7.52
C SER A 27 11.14 10.27 6.38
N PHE A 28 11.17 11.59 6.62
CA PHE A 28 11.65 12.59 5.67
C PHE A 28 13.06 13.12 5.99
N GLY A 29 13.72 12.59 7.03
CA GLY A 29 15.07 13.02 7.42
C GLY A 29 15.11 14.44 8.01
N LEU A 30 14.02 14.86 8.65
CA LEU A 30 13.90 16.16 9.30
C LEU A 30 14.22 16.02 10.79
N GLU A 31 14.81 17.06 11.37
CA GLU A 31 15.22 17.07 12.77
C GLU A 31 14.62 18.25 13.55
N GLY A 32 14.26 18.00 14.80
CA GLY A 32 13.77 19.00 15.74
C GLY A 32 12.52 19.73 15.26
N GLU A 33 12.46 21.03 15.50
CA GLU A 33 11.32 21.90 15.20
C GLU A 33 11.55 22.84 14.02
N ALA A 34 12.67 22.68 13.30
CA ALA A 34 13.04 23.54 12.17
C ALA A 34 12.06 23.47 10.99
N TYR A 35 11.15 22.48 11.00
CA TYR A 35 10.08 22.31 10.02
C TYR A 35 8.93 23.32 10.19
N GLN A 36 8.74 23.88 11.39
CA GLN A 36 7.59 24.74 11.68
C GLN A 36 7.63 26.00 10.81
N GLY A 37 6.49 26.31 10.19
CA GLY A 37 6.35 27.46 9.29
C GLY A 37 7.06 27.31 7.93
N LYS A 38 7.58 26.13 7.60
CA LYS A 38 8.14 25.82 6.27
C LYS A 38 7.08 25.13 5.41
N SER A 39 7.19 25.28 4.09
CA SER A 39 6.35 24.57 3.12
C SER A 39 6.96 23.25 2.67
N ASP A 40 6.19 22.40 1.99
CA ASP A 40 6.69 21.15 1.39
C ASP A 40 7.93 21.37 0.52
N PHE A 41 7.90 22.40 -0.34
CA PHE A 41 9.00 22.73 -1.26
C PHE A 41 10.27 23.20 -0.54
N SER A 42 10.16 23.64 0.71
CA SER A 42 11.31 24.04 1.52
C SER A 42 11.94 22.87 2.28
N LEU A 43 11.17 21.79 2.55
CA LEU A 43 11.59 20.69 3.42
C LEU A 43 11.85 19.38 2.68
N LEU A 44 11.12 19.13 1.60
CA LEU A 44 11.06 17.83 0.94
C LEU A 44 11.70 17.91 -0.45
N GLN A 45 12.07 16.74 -0.98
CA GLN A 45 12.50 16.64 -2.37
C GLN A 45 11.38 17.11 -3.31
N GLU A 46 11.74 17.79 -4.40
CA GLU A 46 10.80 18.45 -5.30
C GLU A 46 9.66 17.54 -5.79
N ALA A 47 9.99 16.29 -6.15
CA ALA A 47 9.00 15.30 -6.58
C ALA A 47 7.94 15.03 -5.50
N ILE A 48 8.39 14.79 -4.25
CA ILE A 48 7.51 14.52 -3.11
C ILE A 48 6.72 15.78 -2.74
N ALA A 49 7.38 16.94 -2.72
CA ALA A 49 6.73 18.21 -2.41
C ALA A 49 5.58 18.50 -3.37
N LYS A 50 5.81 18.27 -4.68
CA LYS A 50 4.79 18.42 -5.70
C LYS A 50 3.61 17.46 -5.50
N GLU A 51 3.87 16.18 -5.22
CA GLU A 51 2.81 15.19 -4.98
C GLU A 51 1.97 15.52 -3.75
N MET A 52 2.59 15.94 -2.64
CA MET A 52 1.89 16.37 -1.44
C MET A 52 1.03 17.61 -1.70
N TRP A 53 1.62 18.62 -2.37
CA TRP A 53 0.93 19.85 -2.71
C TRP A 53 -0.27 19.62 -3.63
N GLU A 54 -0.12 18.79 -4.66
CA GLU A 54 -1.21 18.42 -5.55
C GLU A 54 -2.35 17.71 -4.81
N SER A 55 -2.03 16.88 -3.81
CA SER A 55 -3.00 16.16 -2.99
C SER A 55 -3.75 17.11 -2.05
N ASP A 56 -3.05 18.05 -1.42
CA ASP A 56 -3.65 19.11 -0.60
C ASP A 56 -4.59 20.00 -1.45
N LEU A 57 -4.17 20.37 -2.66
CA LEU A 57 -5.00 21.15 -3.59
C LEU A 57 -6.25 20.38 -4.06
N LYS A 58 -6.13 19.08 -4.31
CA LYS A 58 -7.28 18.22 -4.62
C LYS A 58 -8.25 18.18 -3.45
N ALA A 59 -7.74 18.00 -2.22
CA ALA A 59 -8.56 17.98 -1.01
C ALA A 59 -9.27 19.31 -0.79
N LEU A 60 -8.62 20.43 -1.07
CA LEU A 60 -9.22 21.76 -1.03
C LEU A 60 -10.39 21.91 -2.02
N ARG A 61 -10.16 21.52 -3.29
CA ARG A 61 -11.09 21.71 -4.41
C ARG A 61 -12.27 20.76 -4.39
N GLN A 62 -12.01 19.48 -4.16
CA GLN A 62 -13.01 18.41 -4.23
C GLN A 62 -13.67 18.16 -2.87
N GLY A 63 -12.99 18.49 -1.77
CA GLY A 63 -13.39 18.08 -0.42
C GLY A 63 -13.08 16.60 -0.16
N GLY A 64 -13.43 16.14 1.04
CA GLY A 64 -13.20 14.75 1.46
C GLY A 64 -11.73 14.41 1.72
N ILE A 65 -11.44 13.12 1.74
CA ILE A 65 -10.09 12.56 1.93
C ILE A 65 -9.55 12.19 0.54
N ILE A 66 -8.38 12.74 0.21
CA ILE A 66 -7.62 12.37 -0.99
C ILE A 66 -6.56 11.36 -0.57
N GLU A 67 -6.69 10.14 -1.09
CA GLU A 67 -5.68 9.10 -0.91
C GLU A 67 -4.71 9.09 -2.09
N ASN A 68 -3.43 9.01 -1.80
CA ASN A 68 -2.37 8.78 -2.77
C ASN A 68 -1.27 7.89 -2.17
N GLU A 69 -0.35 7.43 -3.01
CA GLU A 69 0.81 6.67 -2.56
C GLU A 69 2.07 7.37 -3.04
N ILE A 70 3.02 7.58 -2.12
CA ILE A 70 4.33 8.17 -2.40
C ILE A 70 5.42 7.13 -2.15
N LEU A 71 6.49 7.20 -2.93
CA LEU A 71 7.67 6.37 -2.75
C LEU A 71 8.75 7.15 -2.01
N LEU A 72 8.99 6.80 -0.74
CA LEU A 72 10.13 7.33 0.01
C LEU A 72 11.35 6.46 -0.25
N GLN A 73 12.34 7.03 -0.94
CA GLN A 73 13.61 6.37 -1.19
C GLN A 73 14.74 7.11 -0.47
N ASN A 74 15.41 6.40 0.43
CA ASN A 74 16.73 6.80 0.95
C ASN A 74 17.78 5.78 0.48
N GLU A 75 19.06 6.05 0.72
CA GLU A 75 20.18 5.19 0.26
C GLU A 75 20.04 3.73 0.73
N ALA A 76 19.37 3.49 1.86
CA ALA A 76 19.25 2.17 2.46
C ALA A 76 17.97 1.42 2.07
N ARG A 77 16.85 2.12 1.81
CA ARG A 77 15.51 1.51 1.71
C ARG A 77 14.57 2.30 0.81
N ARG A 78 13.72 1.55 0.10
CA ARG A 78 12.52 2.05 -0.58
C ARG A 78 11.29 1.71 0.26
N ARG A 79 10.41 2.69 0.49
CA ARG A 79 9.18 2.52 1.26
C ARG A 79 7.98 3.10 0.52
N HIS A 80 6.94 2.30 0.40
CA HIS A 80 5.64 2.72 -0.11
C HIS A 80 4.84 3.31 1.04
N ILE A 81 4.54 4.61 0.98
CA ILE A 81 3.73 5.29 1.99
C ILE A 81 2.40 5.66 1.36
N ARG A 82 1.31 5.11 1.89
CA ARG A 82 -0.04 5.55 1.57
C ARG A 82 -0.37 6.78 2.39
N CYS A 83 -0.70 7.88 1.73
CA CYS A 83 -1.00 9.17 2.33
C CYS A 83 -2.48 9.52 2.16
N ASN A 84 -3.07 10.08 3.20
CA ASN A 84 -4.40 10.65 3.23
C ASN A 84 -4.28 12.14 3.50
N HIS A 85 -4.85 12.94 2.60
CA HIS A 85 -4.84 14.39 2.67
C HIS A 85 -6.27 14.90 2.86
N GLN A 86 -6.46 15.77 3.85
CA GLN A 86 -7.74 16.40 4.14
C GLN A 86 -7.59 17.90 4.33
N CYS A 87 -8.48 18.67 3.71
CA CYS A 87 -8.61 20.10 3.98
C CYS A 87 -9.67 20.33 5.06
N VAL A 88 -9.27 20.97 6.16
CA VAL A 88 -10.17 21.42 7.23
C VAL A 88 -10.64 22.83 6.88
N LYS A 89 -11.96 23.01 6.90
CA LYS A 89 -12.63 24.28 6.58
C LYS A 89 -13.42 24.77 7.81
N ASP A 90 -13.55 26.08 7.95
CA ASP A 90 -14.44 26.68 8.94
C ASP A 90 -15.92 26.59 8.51
N GLU A 91 -16.82 27.12 9.35
CA GLU A 91 -18.27 27.15 9.09
C GLU A 91 -18.64 27.92 7.81
N THR A 92 -17.78 28.81 7.33
CA THR A 92 -17.97 29.58 6.10
C THR A 92 -17.46 28.86 4.85
N GLY A 93 -16.83 27.69 5.03
CA GLY A 93 -16.20 26.92 3.97
C GLY A 93 -14.78 27.40 3.60
N LYS A 94 -14.20 28.32 4.38
CA LYS A 94 -12.84 28.82 4.16
C LYS A 94 -11.83 27.81 4.73
N PRO A 95 -10.76 27.47 4.00
CA PRO A 95 -9.73 26.57 4.50
C PRO A 95 -8.98 27.19 5.68
N ILE A 96 -8.80 26.39 6.74
CA ILE A 96 -8.04 26.78 7.94
C ILE A 96 -6.79 25.92 8.14
N ALA A 97 -6.80 24.66 7.70
CA ALA A 97 -5.68 23.75 7.83
C ALA A 97 -5.74 22.60 6.82
N PHE A 98 -4.60 21.93 6.64
CA PHE A 98 -4.51 20.63 5.99
C PHE A 98 -4.01 19.60 7.00
N ILE A 99 -4.55 18.38 6.90
CA ILE A 99 -4.12 17.22 7.68
C ILE A 99 -3.57 16.18 6.71
N VAL A 100 -2.40 15.65 7.04
CA VAL A 100 -1.75 14.58 6.28
C VAL A 100 -1.45 13.42 7.21
N GLU A 101 -1.97 12.24 6.86
CA GLU A 101 -1.68 10.98 7.53
C GLU A 101 -1.02 10.01 6.57
N GLY A 102 0.09 9.40 6.96
CA GLY A 102 0.84 8.45 6.15
C GLY A 102 0.97 7.09 6.82
N LYS A 103 0.77 6.00 6.09
CA LYS A 103 1.00 4.63 6.56
C LYS A 103 1.99 3.92 5.64
N ASP A 104 3.03 3.33 6.24
CA ASP A 104 3.94 2.45 5.52
C ASP A 104 3.21 1.15 5.15
N VAL A 105 3.09 0.90 3.84
CA VAL A 105 2.44 -0.28 3.26
C VAL A 105 3.44 -1.18 2.53
N THR A 106 4.74 -0.94 2.69
CA THR A 106 5.80 -1.66 1.96
C THR A 106 5.70 -3.18 2.19
N LEU A 107 5.59 -3.62 3.44
CA LEU A 107 5.50 -5.04 3.77
C LEU A 107 4.26 -5.71 3.17
N ASN A 108 3.13 -5.00 3.15
CA ASN A 108 1.90 -5.50 2.54
C ASN A 108 2.09 -5.70 1.04
N LYS A 109 2.67 -4.70 0.34
CA LYS A 109 2.91 -4.79 -1.10
C LYS A 109 3.94 -5.86 -1.47
N GLU A 110 5.01 -5.99 -0.69
CA GLU A 110 6.01 -7.05 -0.89
C GLU A 110 5.41 -8.45 -0.67
N ALA A 111 4.52 -8.61 0.30
CA ALA A 111 3.83 -9.87 0.54
C ALA A 111 2.84 -10.20 -0.61
N GLU A 112 2.05 -9.22 -1.03
CA GLU A 112 1.13 -9.36 -2.17
C GLU A 112 1.88 -9.71 -3.46
N GLU A 113 3.02 -9.06 -3.72
CA GLU A 113 3.84 -9.34 -4.89
C GLU A 113 4.46 -10.75 -4.84
N LYS A 114 4.97 -11.18 -3.68
CA LYS A 114 5.47 -12.56 -3.51
C LYS A 114 4.37 -13.60 -3.74
N LEU A 115 3.16 -13.37 -3.22
CA LEU A 115 2.02 -14.24 -3.45
C LEU A 115 1.63 -14.28 -4.94
N ARG A 116 1.63 -13.12 -5.61
CA ARG A 116 1.34 -13.01 -7.04
C ARG A 116 2.37 -13.77 -7.88
N ILE A 117 3.65 -13.64 -7.57
CA ILE A 117 4.72 -14.39 -8.23
C ILE A 117 4.55 -15.89 -7.98
N ALA A 118 4.31 -16.31 -6.73
CA ALA A 118 4.11 -17.72 -6.40
C ALA A 118 2.90 -18.33 -7.13
N ALA A 119 1.77 -17.62 -7.18
CA ALA A 119 0.59 -18.05 -7.91
C ALA A 119 0.85 -18.15 -9.43
N ARG A 120 1.66 -17.24 -9.97
CA ARG A 120 2.07 -17.28 -11.38
C ARG A 120 2.95 -18.51 -11.65
N VAL A 121 3.93 -18.80 -10.80
CA VAL A 121 4.80 -19.98 -10.92
C VAL A 121 3.98 -21.27 -10.80
N PHE A 122 3.06 -21.33 -9.82
CA PHE A 122 2.17 -22.47 -9.62
C PHE A 122 1.35 -22.78 -10.89
N ASN A 123 0.81 -21.75 -11.54
CA ASN A 123 0.02 -21.93 -12.76
C ASN A 123 0.86 -22.11 -14.03
N GLN A 124 2.03 -21.48 -14.17
CA GLN A 124 2.81 -21.52 -15.40
C GLN A 124 3.84 -22.65 -15.48
N THR A 125 3.96 -23.48 -14.43
CA THR A 125 4.76 -24.71 -14.53
C THR A 125 4.14 -25.68 -15.53
N GLY A 126 4.98 -26.35 -16.33
CA GLY A 126 4.53 -27.37 -17.30
C GLY A 126 4.18 -28.71 -16.67
N GLU A 127 4.42 -28.87 -15.36
CA GLU A 127 4.09 -30.09 -14.61
C GLU A 127 2.73 -29.93 -13.92
N ALA A 128 1.93 -31.00 -13.94
CA ALA A 128 0.66 -31.05 -13.22
C ALA A 128 0.92 -31.02 -11.71
N ILE A 129 0.38 -29.99 -11.02
CA ILE A 129 0.48 -29.85 -9.56
C ILE A 129 -0.91 -29.98 -8.95
N ILE A 130 -0.98 -30.77 -7.88
CA ILE A 130 -2.17 -30.99 -7.06
C ILE A 130 -1.80 -30.68 -5.62
N VAL A 131 -2.64 -29.89 -4.93
CA VAL A 131 -2.52 -29.67 -3.49
C VAL A 131 -3.69 -30.36 -2.80
N THR A 132 -3.40 -31.20 -1.83
CA THR A 132 -4.42 -31.95 -1.06
C THR A 132 -4.37 -31.58 0.42
N ASP A 133 -5.48 -31.78 1.12
CA ASP A 133 -5.49 -31.79 2.58
C ASP A 133 -4.92 -33.11 3.15
N PRO A 134 -4.75 -33.25 4.48
CA PRO A 134 -4.24 -34.49 5.07
C PRO A 134 -5.09 -35.75 4.81
N SER A 135 -6.36 -35.59 4.39
CA SER A 135 -7.25 -36.71 4.03
C SER A 135 -7.16 -37.07 2.55
N GLY A 136 -6.32 -36.37 1.77
CA GLY A 136 -6.14 -36.61 0.34
C GLY A 136 -7.19 -35.95 -0.55
N ILE A 137 -8.01 -35.03 -0.02
CA ILE A 137 -8.98 -34.26 -0.80
C ILE A 137 -8.29 -33.09 -1.47
N ILE A 138 -8.48 -32.96 -2.79
CA ILE A 138 -7.90 -31.91 -3.63
C ILE A 138 -8.48 -30.56 -3.20
N GLN A 139 -7.59 -29.68 -2.76
CA GLN A 139 -7.88 -28.29 -2.40
C GLN A 139 -7.71 -27.35 -3.61
N THR A 140 -6.71 -27.62 -4.46
CA THR A 140 -6.48 -26.86 -5.69
C THR A 140 -5.60 -27.64 -6.67
N VAL A 141 -5.70 -27.28 -7.95
CA VAL A 141 -4.89 -27.79 -9.06
C VAL A 141 -4.39 -26.61 -9.90
N ASN A 142 -3.24 -26.75 -10.56
CA ASN A 142 -2.76 -25.74 -11.51
C ASN A 142 -3.33 -25.95 -12.93
N SER A 143 -3.06 -25.04 -13.86
CA SER A 143 -3.54 -25.18 -15.25
C SER A 143 -2.91 -26.38 -15.96
N ALA A 144 -1.63 -26.68 -15.72
CA ALA A 144 -0.99 -27.87 -16.31
C ALA A 144 -1.65 -29.18 -15.90
N PHE A 145 -2.21 -29.29 -14.69
CA PHE A 145 -3.03 -30.44 -14.32
C PHE A 145 -4.23 -30.61 -15.25
N THR A 146 -4.93 -29.51 -15.57
CA THR A 146 -6.08 -29.56 -16.48
C THR A 146 -5.65 -29.95 -17.89
N GLU A 147 -4.54 -29.39 -18.37
CA GLU A 147 -3.98 -29.69 -19.70
C GLU A 147 -3.50 -31.15 -19.83
N VAL A 148 -2.86 -31.68 -18.79
CA VAL A 148 -2.29 -33.04 -18.81
C VAL A 148 -3.36 -34.11 -18.56
N THR A 149 -4.30 -33.88 -17.64
CA THR A 149 -5.26 -34.90 -17.20
C THR A 149 -6.62 -34.80 -17.88
N GLY A 150 -6.96 -33.63 -18.43
CA GLY A 150 -8.27 -33.33 -19.01
C GLY A 150 -9.35 -32.98 -18.00
N PHE A 151 -9.12 -33.12 -16.69
CA PHE A 151 -10.07 -32.70 -15.66
C PHE A 151 -9.99 -31.20 -15.40
N SER A 152 -11.13 -30.52 -15.47
CA SER A 152 -11.20 -29.10 -15.09
C SER A 152 -11.00 -28.90 -13.59
N PHE A 153 -10.61 -27.68 -13.20
CA PHE A 153 -10.51 -27.26 -11.81
C PHE A 153 -11.79 -27.62 -11.01
N SER A 154 -12.97 -27.32 -11.56
CA SER A 154 -14.26 -27.59 -10.90
C SER A 154 -14.58 -29.06 -10.74
N GLU A 155 -14.06 -29.92 -11.62
CA GLU A 155 -14.27 -31.37 -11.53
C GLU A 155 -13.31 -32.02 -10.52
N ALA A 156 -12.11 -31.45 -10.36
CA ALA A 156 -11.06 -31.97 -9.50
C ALA A 156 -11.18 -31.51 -8.03
N VAL A 157 -11.48 -30.23 -7.79
CA VAL A 157 -11.52 -29.67 -6.43
C VAL A 157 -12.63 -30.31 -5.59
N GLY A 158 -12.30 -30.67 -4.35
CA GLY A 158 -13.19 -31.38 -3.44
C GLY A 158 -13.30 -32.88 -3.69
N LYS A 159 -12.60 -33.42 -4.69
CA LYS A 159 -12.49 -34.88 -4.91
C LYS A 159 -11.22 -35.43 -4.28
N GLY A 160 -11.16 -36.75 -4.07
CA GLY A 160 -9.92 -37.42 -3.70
C GLY A 160 -8.95 -37.47 -4.88
N ALA A 161 -7.64 -37.47 -4.62
CA ALA A 161 -6.62 -37.62 -5.66
C ALA A 161 -6.72 -38.95 -6.46
N ASN A 162 -7.55 -39.90 -6.00
CA ASN A 162 -7.87 -41.14 -6.70
C ASN A 162 -8.70 -40.96 -7.98
N ILE A 163 -9.24 -39.78 -8.27
CA ILE A 163 -9.92 -39.51 -9.57
C ILE A 163 -9.02 -39.75 -10.78
N LEU A 164 -7.70 -39.73 -10.58
CA LEU A 164 -6.70 -40.01 -11.62
C LEU A 164 -6.42 -41.50 -11.82
N LYS A 165 -6.92 -42.37 -10.94
CA LYS A 165 -6.76 -43.81 -11.07
C LYS A 165 -7.83 -44.35 -12.02
N SER A 166 -7.55 -44.25 -13.31
CA SER A 166 -8.23 -45.06 -14.33
C SER A 166 -7.54 -46.42 -14.38
N GLY A 167 -7.94 -47.31 -13.47
CA GLY A 167 -7.52 -48.72 -13.40
C GLY A 167 -8.61 -49.54 -12.74
#